data_AF-A0A523PXP0-F1
#
_entry.id   AF-A0A523PXP0-F1
#
_cell.length_a   1.000
_cell.length_b   1.000
_cell.length_c   1.000
_cell.angle_alpha   90.00
_cell.angle_beta   90.00
_cell.angle_gamma   90.00
#
_symmetry.space_group_name_H-M   'P 1'
#
loop_
_entity.id
_entity.type
_entity.pdbx_description
1 polymer ?
#
loop_
_entity_poly.entity_id
_entity_poly.type
_entity_poly.pdbx_seq_one_letter_code
_entity_poly.pdbx_strand_id
1 'polypeptide(L)'
;MAEEINKKTDYYTSQREDYNNPIEEGKLFKAEWIKYTQVHGNKKDWTGLIAHWDLSYSKNGDYKACAILGFGGGKITVLDVFCRKCDLSEAVAWHFDKTEEYNKKGLSMLQYYDATAAQKEVFFPIFVAESQKRGYYSLPQPAHVGTDKHLRIEATLTDVLFNGILQFDQKLKNTPDLDNALNQLLSFEKGMTGHDDWPDTLEAAVRIGRQLFALDNIQNANRGAVIKKRERKGY
;
A
#
# COMPACT_ATOMS: atom_id res chain seq x y z
N MET A 1 30.41 13.88 -34.77
CA MET A 1 30.87 15.04 -33.98
C MET A 1 29.65 15.92 -33.73
N ALA A 2 28.87 15.85 -32.65
CA ALA A 2 28.92 15.13 -31.37
C ALA A 2 27.44 14.92 -30.98
N GLU A 3 26.93 13.69 -30.87
CA GLU A 3 26.80 12.95 -29.59
C GLU A 3 27.18 13.74 -28.34
N GLU A 4 26.17 14.29 -27.64
CA GLU A 4 26.05 14.27 -26.18
C GLU A 4 24.65 14.76 -25.78
N ILE A 5 23.65 13.88 -25.90
CA ILE A 5 22.35 14.12 -25.25
C ILE A 5 22.52 13.74 -23.78
N ASN A 6 22.54 14.77 -22.96
CA ASN A 6 22.71 14.80 -21.52
C ASN A 6 21.79 13.76 -20.81
N LYS A 7 22.36 12.63 -20.37
CA LYS A 7 21.73 11.54 -19.62
C LYS A 7 21.34 11.93 -18.17
N LYS A 8 20.69 13.08 -17.95
CA LYS A 8 20.36 13.54 -16.60
C LYS A 8 19.04 14.27 -16.42
N THR A 9 18.16 14.22 -17.42
CA THR A 9 16.77 14.68 -17.28
C THR A 9 15.84 13.48 -17.26
N ASP A 10 15.06 13.41 -16.19
CA ASP A 10 14.05 12.40 -15.93
C ASP A 10 13.14 12.29 -17.16
N TYR A 11 12.91 11.06 -17.64
CA TYR A 11 12.11 10.77 -18.84
C TYR A 11 10.72 11.45 -18.80
N TYR A 12 10.23 11.75 -17.59
CA TYR A 12 8.97 12.43 -17.33
C TYR A 12 8.99 13.95 -17.59
N THR A 13 10.14 14.62 -17.48
CA THR A 13 10.24 16.06 -17.81
C THR A 13 10.16 16.28 -19.32
N SER A 14 10.82 15.44 -20.12
CA SER A 14 10.77 15.58 -21.60
C SER A 14 9.39 15.24 -22.16
N GLN A 15 8.67 14.28 -21.56
CA GLN A 15 7.30 13.94 -21.98
C GLN A 15 6.29 15.07 -21.68
N ARG A 16 6.52 15.90 -20.64
CA ARG A 16 5.64 17.04 -20.30
C ARG A 16 5.89 18.28 -21.15
N GLU A 17 7.14 18.56 -21.55
CA GLU A 17 7.48 19.77 -22.29
C GLU A 17 7.32 19.61 -23.82
N ASP A 18 7.57 18.42 -24.38
CA ASP A 18 7.68 18.27 -25.84
C ASP A 18 6.36 17.87 -26.54
N TYR A 19 5.37 17.32 -25.84
CA TYR A 19 4.26 16.65 -26.53
C TYR A 19 2.94 17.41 -26.62
N ASN A 20 2.76 18.57 -25.97
CA ASN A 20 1.55 19.42 -25.97
C ASN A 20 0.25 18.67 -26.36
N ASN A 21 0.03 17.52 -25.74
CA ASN A 21 -1.10 16.67 -26.08
C ASN A 21 -2.27 17.25 -25.31
N PRO A 22 -3.39 17.61 -25.96
CA PRO A 22 -4.62 17.81 -25.22
C PRO A 22 -4.85 16.54 -24.40
N ILE A 23 -4.92 16.69 -23.08
CA ILE A 23 -5.25 15.59 -22.17
C ILE A 23 -6.70 15.24 -22.51
N GLU A 24 -6.89 14.34 -23.48
CA GLU A 24 -8.18 13.73 -23.73
C GLU A 24 -8.64 13.08 -22.42
N GLU A 25 -9.85 13.47 -22.04
CA GLU A 25 -10.60 13.13 -20.84
C GLU A 25 -10.60 11.61 -20.61
N GLY A 26 -9.65 11.14 -19.80
CA GLY A 26 -9.44 9.73 -19.49
C GLY A 26 -9.06 9.55 -18.02
N LYS A 27 -9.58 8.50 -17.39
CA LYS A 27 -9.32 8.17 -15.98
C LYS A 27 -7.83 7.93 -15.73
N LEU A 28 -7.27 8.52 -14.66
CA LEU A 28 -5.85 8.41 -14.31
C LEU A 28 -5.40 6.95 -14.14
N PHE A 29 -6.19 6.17 -13.38
CA PHE A 29 -5.96 4.75 -13.16
C PHE A 29 -6.91 3.92 -14.03
N LYS A 30 -6.35 2.94 -14.75
CA LYS A 30 -7.10 2.08 -15.67
C LYS A 30 -7.49 0.75 -15.02
N ALA A 31 -8.72 0.29 -15.29
CA ALA A 31 -9.20 -1.00 -14.80
C ALA A 31 -8.30 -2.19 -15.24
N GLU A 32 -7.70 -2.10 -16.43
CA GLU A 32 -6.78 -3.12 -16.97
C GLU A 32 -5.47 -3.26 -16.17
N TRP A 33 -5.11 -2.25 -15.36
CA TRP A 33 -3.94 -2.30 -14.48
C TRP A 33 -4.20 -3.05 -13.18
N ILE A 34 -5.47 -3.30 -12.84
CA ILE A 34 -5.83 -4.05 -11.63
C ILE A 34 -5.56 -5.53 -11.86
N LYS A 35 -4.43 -6.01 -11.33
CA LYS A 35 -4.03 -7.42 -11.41
C LYS A 35 -4.39 -8.16 -10.15
N TYR A 36 -4.79 -9.43 -10.31
CA TYR A 36 -5.10 -10.32 -9.20
C TYR A 36 -4.11 -11.48 -9.13
N THR A 37 -3.87 -11.97 -7.92
CA THR A 37 -3.00 -13.12 -7.66
C THR A 37 -3.61 -14.02 -6.59
N GLN A 38 -3.30 -15.31 -6.63
CA GLN A 38 -3.69 -16.25 -5.59
C GLN A 38 -2.65 -16.22 -4.46
N VAL A 39 -3.11 -15.99 -3.22
CA VAL A 39 -2.24 -16.00 -2.04
C VAL A 39 -2.38 -17.32 -1.29
N HIS A 40 -1.26 -17.97 -0.99
CA HIS A 40 -1.24 -19.26 -0.28
C HIS A 40 -1.04 -19.12 1.24
N GLY A 41 -0.79 -17.89 1.73
CA GLY A 41 -0.78 -17.58 3.15
C GLY A 41 0.45 -18.06 3.92
N ASN A 42 1.54 -18.44 3.25
CA ASN A 42 2.75 -18.89 3.93
C ASN A 42 3.58 -17.70 4.42
N LYS A 43 4.09 -17.77 5.65
CA LYS A 43 4.98 -16.74 6.22
C LYS A 43 6.21 -16.45 5.35
N LYS A 44 6.73 -17.46 4.67
CA LYS A 44 7.95 -17.36 3.85
C LYS A 44 7.75 -16.53 2.58
N ASP A 45 6.50 -16.28 2.19
CA ASP A 45 6.19 -15.51 0.98
C ASP A 45 6.39 -14.00 1.22
N TRP A 46 6.50 -13.58 2.49
CA TRP A 46 6.52 -12.18 2.90
C TRP A 46 7.79 -11.78 3.62
N THR A 47 8.39 -10.69 3.15
CA THR A 47 9.44 -9.91 3.83
C THR A 47 8.85 -9.12 4.99
N GLY A 48 7.64 -8.58 4.81
CA GLY A 48 6.94 -7.81 5.82
C GLY A 48 5.54 -7.41 5.39
N LEU A 49 4.72 -7.04 6.37
CA LEU A 49 3.35 -6.59 6.15
C LEU A 49 3.17 -5.16 6.68
N ILE A 50 2.40 -4.36 5.95
CA ILE A 50 1.96 -3.02 6.35
C ILE A 50 0.44 -3.01 6.44
N ALA A 51 -0.11 -2.49 7.53
CA ALA A 51 -1.49 -2.02 7.57
C ALA A 51 -1.46 -0.49 7.68
N HIS A 52 -2.13 0.20 6.77
CA HIS A 52 -2.29 1.65 6.84
C HIS A 52 -3.77 2.01 6.89
N TRP A 53 -4.11 3.03 7.65
CA TRP A 53 -5.47 3.56 7.76
C TRP A 53 -5.57 5.02 7.32
N ASP A 54 -6.63 5.34 6.60
CA ASP A 54 -7.18 6.69 6.52
C ASP A 54 -8.50 6.71 7.31
N LEU A 55 -8.58 7.58 8.31
CA LEU A 55 -9.65 7.60 9.32
C LEU A 55 -10.37 8.94 9.35
N SER A 56 -11.70 8.87 9.28
CA SER A 56 -12.59 10.01 9.45
C SER A 56 -13.38 9.93 10.77
N TYR A 57 -13.78 11.08 11.32
CA TYR A 57 -14.57 11.13 12.56
C TYR A 57 -16.04 10.81 12.36
N SER A 58 -16.63 11.31 11.27
CA SER A 58 -18.07 11.25 11.08
C SER A 58 -18.49 9.90 10.49
N LYS A 59 -19.65 9.39 10.94
CA LYS A 59 -20.25 8.16 10.41
C LYS A 59 -20.82 8.34 9.00
N ASN A 60 -21.44 9.50 8.77
CA ASN A 60 -22.16 9.82 7.53
C ASN A 60 -21.30 10.60 6.51
N GLY A 61 -20.05 10.92 6.84
CA GLY A 61 -19.15 11.67 5.96
C GLY A 61 -18.30 10.76 5.08
N ASP A 62 -16.99 10.88 5.20
CA ASP A 62 -16.00 10.17 4.39
C ASP A 62 -15.85 8.70 4.76
N TYR A 63 -15.29 7.92 3.84
CA TYR A 63 -15.02 6.52 4.11
C TYR A 63 -13.92 6.41 5.16
N LYS A 64 -13.92 5.30 5.90
CA LYS A 64 -12.74 4.81 6.61
C LYS A 64 -12.13 3.74 5.74
N ALA A 65 -10.83 3.86 5.49
CA ALA A 65 -10.13 2.99 4.56
C ALA A 65 -8.89 2.34 5.19
N CYS A 66 -8.72 1.03 5.02
CA CYS A 66 -7.50 0.32 5.41
C CYS A 66 -6.98 -0.57 4.29
N ALA A 67 -5.71 -0.39 3.96
CA ALA A 67 -4.96 -1.31 3.11
C ALA A 67 -4.03 -2.16 3.96
N ILE A 68 -4.20 -3.49 3.93
CA ILE A 68 -3.21 -4.45 4.44
C ILE A 68 -2.42 -4.98 3.26
N LEU A 69 -1.13 -4.67 3.20
CA LEU A 69 -0.22 -5.05 2.12
C LEU A 69 0.83 -6.04 2.60
N GLY A 70 1.04 -7.10 1.83
CA GLY A 70 2.20 -7.99 1.93
C GLY A 70 3.28 -7.58 0.94
N PHE A 71 4.53 -7.53 1.38
CA PHE A 71 5.70 -7.26 0.55
C PHE A 71 6.54 -8.53 0.46
N GLY A 72 6.92 -8.94 -0.75
CA GLY A 72 7.73 -10.14 -0.95
C GLY A 72 8.01 -10.43 -2.43
N GLY A 73 9.18 -11.01 -2.72
CA GLY A 73 9.52 -11.44 -4.08
C GLY A 73 9.49 -10.34 -5.15
N GLY A 74 9.75 -9.08 -4.77
CA GLY A 74 9.66 -7.91 -5.66
C GLY A 74 8.22 -7.51 -6.03
N LYS A 75 7.21 -8.06 -5.37
CA LYS A 75 5.79 -7.73 -5.53
C LYS A 75 5.22 -7.14 -4.25
N ILE A 76 4.13 -6.41 -4.44
CA ILE A 76 3.28 -5.90 -3.36
C ILE A 76 1.90 -6.51 -3.57
N THR A 77 1.32 -7.11 -2.54
CA THR A 77 0.00 -7.72 -2.63
C THR A 77 -0.94 -7.08 -1.63
N VAL A 78 -2.07 -6.55 -2.11
CA VAL A 78 -3.21 -6.14 -1.27
C VAL A 78 -3.86 -7.41 -0.74
N LEU A 79 -3.71 -7.66 0.57
CA LEU A 79 -4.19 -8.85 1.24
C LEU A 79 -5.58 -8.65 1.85
N ASP A 80 -5.86 -7.49 2.41
CA ASP A 80 -7.18 -7.13 2.92
C ASP A 80 -7.48 -5.66 2.64
N VAL A 81 -8.76 -5.38 2.40
CA VAL A 81 -9.30 -4.06 2.12
C VAL A 81 -10.43 -3.81 3.10
N PHE A 82 -10.40 -2.64 3.74
CA PHE A 82 -11.55 -2.07 4.42
C PHE A 82 -11.88 -0.75 3.73
N CYS A 83 -13.11 -0.55 3.28
CA CYS A 83 -13.52 0.72 2.66
C CYS A 83 -15.03 0.94 2.90
N ARG A 84 -15.36 1.56 4.04
CA ARG A 84 -16.76 1.70 4.50
C ARG A 84 -17.05 3.05 5.15
N LYS A 85 -18.29 3.51 5.01
CA LYS A 85 -18.88 4.53 5.89
C LYS A 85 -19.44 3.85 7.13
N CYS A 86 -18.71 3.95 8.23
CA CYS A 86 -19.05 3.28 9.50
C CYS A 86 -18.59 4.10 10.70
N ASP A 87 -18.96 3.62 11.89
CA ASP A 87 -18.45 4.19 13.14
C ASP A 87 -16.96 3.88 13.30
N LEU A 88 -16.22 4.80 13.92
CA LEU A 88 -14.78 4.62 14.14
C LEU A 88 -14.48 3.37 14.98
N SER A 89 -15.34 3.04 15.94
CA SER A 89 -15.23 1.82 16.74
C SER A 89 -15.32 0.54 15.90
N GLU A 90 -16.11 0.52 14.83
CA GLU A 90 -16.21 -0.63 13.93
C GLU A 90 -14.90 -0.83 13.16
N ALA A 91 -14.33 0.24 12.62
CA ALA A 91 -13.04 0.21 11.93
C ALA A 91 -11.90 -0.25 12.87
N VAL A 92 -11.86 0.27 14.10
CA VAL A 92 -10.87 -0.12 15.11
C VAL A 92 -11.05 -1.57 15.56
N ALA A 93 -12.28 -2.05 15.72
CA ALA A 93 -12.53 -3.47 16.03
C ALA A 93 -12.03 -4.38 14.89
N TRP A 94 -12.33 -4.04 13.63
CA TRP A 94 -11.85 -4.80 12.47
C TRP A 94 -10.33 -4.82 12.39
N HIS A 95 -9.66 -3.71 12.73
CA HIS A 95 -8.20 -3.63 12.79
C HIS A 95 -7.60 -4.67 13.73
N PHE A 96 -8.13 -4.78 14.95
CA PHE A 96 -7.65 -5.75 15.92
C PHE A 96 -8.00 -7.18 15.54
N ASP A 97 -9.19 -7.42 14.97
CA ASP A 97 -9.57 -8.75 14.45
C ASP A 97 -8.55 -9.24 13.41
N LYS A 98 -8.18 -8.38 12.46
CA LYS A 98 -7.16 -8.70 11.46
C LYS A 98 -5.78 -8.87 12.05
N THR A 99 -5.41 -8.01 13.00
CA THR A 99 -4.11 -8.11 13.66
C THR A 99 -3.94 -9.44 14.39
N GLU A 100 -4.97 -9.89 15.11
CA GLU A 100 -4.98 -11.21 15.72
C GLU A 100 -4.98 -12.34 14.67
N GLU A 101 -5.74 -12.21 13.58
CA GLU A 101 -5.79 -13.18 12.49
C GLU A 101 -4.39 -13.44 11.90
N TYR A 102 -3.65 -12.36 11.59
CA TYR A 102 -2.29 -12.44 11.06
C TYR A 102 -1.31 -13.00 12.09
N ASN A 103 -1.37 -12.57 13.34
CA ASN A 103 -0.49 -13.08 14.38
C ASN A 103 -0.66 -14.58 14.63
N LYS A 104 -1.90 -15.09 14.59
CA LYS A 104 -2.19 -16.53 14.68
C LYS A 104 -1.53 -17.32 13.55
N LYS A 105 -1.31 -16.70 12.39
CA LYS A 105 -0.56 -17.24 11.24
C LYS A 105 0.96 -17.01 11.35
N GLY A 106 1.43 -16.45 12.47
CA GLY A 106 2.84 -16.11 12.70
C GLY A 106 3.33 -14.89 11.91
N LEU A 107 2.41 -14.08 11.39
CA LEU A 107 2.67 -12.87 10.61
C LEU A 107 2.38 -11.63 11.46
N SER A 108 3.38 -10.76 11.62
CA SER A 108 3.21 -9.49 12.33
C SER A 108 3.20 -8.34 11.34
N MET A 109 2.23 -7.45 11.48
CA MET A 109 2.07 -6.27 10.63
C MET A 109 2.64 -5.04 11.33
N LEU A 110 3.38 -4.20 10.59
CA LEU A 110 3.63 -2.83 11.01
C LEU A 110 2.41 -1.99 10.67
N GLN A 111 1.88 -1.27 11.65
CA GLN A 111 0.54 -0.69 11.59
C GLN A 111 0.63 0.82 11.73
N TYR A 112 -0.03 1.54 10.82
CA TYR A 112 0.00 2.99 10.72
C TYR A 112 -1.39 3.56 10.46
N TYR A 113 -1.57 4.85 10.76
CA TYR A 113 -2.76 5.60 10.39
C TYR A 113 -2.40 7.05 10.05
N ASP A 114 -3.10 7.64 9.09
CA ASP A 114 -2.97 9.08 8.81
C ASP A 114 -3.68 9.89 9.89
N ALA A 115 -2.93 10.80 10.52
CA ALA A 115 -3.44 11.69 11.55
C ALA A 115 -2.51 12.86 11.79
N THR A 116 -3.04 14.07 11.63
CA THR A 116 -2.46 15.27 12.21
C THR A 116 -2.31 15.15 13.74
N ALA A 117 -1.54 16.05 14.37
CA ALA A 117 -1.38 16.05 15.82
C ALA A 117 -2.73 16.13 16.56
N ALA A 118 -3.67 16.95 16.09
CA ALA A 118 -5.01 17.03 16.66
C ALA A 118 -5.81 15.73 16.48
N GLN A 119 -5.71 15.08 15.31
CA GLN A 119 -6.37 13.81 15.05
C GLN A 119 -5.85 12.66 15.91
N LYS A 120 -4.54 12.63 16.13
CA LYS A 120 -3.90 11.65 16.99
C LYS A 120 -4.51 11.64 18.39
N GLU A 121 -4.75 12.81 18.99
CA GLU A 121 -5.32 12.93 20.34
C GLU A 121 -6.73 12.33 20.46
N VAL A 122 -7.45 12.21 19.35
CA VAL A 122 -8.79 11.58 19.33
C VAL A 122 -8.72 10.10 18.98
N PHE A 123 -7.94 9.71 17.97
CA PHE A 123 -7.89 8.33 17.49
C PHE A 123 -7.12 7.41 18.45
N PHE A 124 -6.01 7.88 19.00
CA PHE A 124 -5.13 7.05 19.82
C PHE A 124 -5.81 6.49 21.08
N PRO A 125 -6.59 7.27 21.87
CA PRO A 125 -7.33 6.73 23.02
C PRO A 125 -8.32 5.62 22.65
N ILE A 126 -8.93 5.68 21.46
CA ILE A 126 -9.89 4.69 20.99
C ILE A 126 -9.18 3.37 20.68
N PHE A 127 -8.01 3.42 20.02
CA PHE A 127 -7.17 2.24 19.82
C PHE A 127 -6.71 1.65 21.15
N VAL A 128 -6.31 2.47 22.12
CA VAL A 128 -5.90 2.02 23.46
C VAL A 128 -7.06 1.33 24.19
N ALA A 129 -8.27 1.90 24.15
CA ALA A 129 -9.44 1.33 24.81
C ALA A 129 -9.79 -0.07 24.24
N GLU A 130 -9.80 -0.22 22.92
CA GLU A 130 -10.09 -1.51 22.29
C GLU A 130 -8.95 -2.53 22.52
N SER A 131 -7.69 -2.08 22.49
CA SER A 131 -6.51 -2.87 22.85
C SER A 131 -6.60 -3.45 24.26
N GLN A 132 -6.95 -2.61 25.24
CA GLN A 132 -7.11 -3.02 26.64
C GLN A 132 -8.23 -4.04 26.81
N LYS A 133 -9.37 -3.80 26.16
CA LYS A 133 -10.52 -4.73 26.17
C LYS A 133 -10.15 -6.11 25.64
N ARG A 134 -9.25 -6.19 24.67
CA ARG A 134 -8.79 -7.45 24.04
C ARG A 134 -7.58 -8.07 24.74
N GLY A 135 -6.92 -7.35 25.65
CA GLY A 135 -5.66 -7.80 26.26
C GLY A 135 -4.50 -7.88 25.26
N TYR A 136 -4.53 -7.07 24.20
CA TYR A 136 -3.60 -7.15 23.08
C TYR A 136 -3.03 -5.76 22.75
N TYR A 137 -1.71 -5.59 22.81
CA TYR A 137 -1.06 -4.28 22.89
C TYR A 137 -0.37 -3.78 21.60
N SER A 138 -0.67 -4.36 20.44
CA SER A 138 -0.15 -3.78 19.18
C SER A 138 -1.01 -2.61 18.75
N LEU A 139 -0.48 -1.40 18.97
CA LEU A 139 -1.15 -0.16 18.60
C LEU A 139 -0.56 0.40 17.30
N PRO A 140 -1.40 0.87 16.35
CA PRO A 140 -0.92 1.53 15.16
C PRO A 140 -0.27 2.88 15.48
N GLN A 141 0.66 3.33 14.65
CA GLN A 141 1.39 4.59 14.82
C GLN A 141 0.90 5.68 13.85
N PRO A 142 0.81 6.95 14.28
CA PRO A 142 0.44 8.03 13.37
C PRO A 142 1.55 8.27 12.33
N ALA A 143 1.18 8.49 11.07
CA ALA A 143 2.12 8.61 9.94
C ALA A 143 1.71 9.71 8.93
N HIS A 144 1.37 10.89 9.42
CA HIS A 144 0.90 11.98 8.56
C HIS A 144 1.97 12.58 7.65
N VAL A 145 1.56 12.93 6.43
CA VAL A 145 2.41 13.55 5.41
C VAL A 145 1.75 14.81 4.85
N GLY A 146 2.40 15.95 5.02
CA GLY A 146 1.91 17.25 4.57
C GLY A 146 2.20 17.60 3.10
N THR A 147 2.69 16.68 2.28
CA THR A 147 2.89 16.90 0.84
C THR A 147 1.57 16.81 0.09
N ASP A 148 1.52 17.41 -1.11
CA ASP A 148 0.35 17.33 -1.99
C ASP A 148 -0.09 15.88 -2.18
N LYS A 149 -1.31 15.59 -1.70
CA LYS A 149 -1.91 14.26 -1.69
C LYS A 149 -2.13 13.74 -3.10
N HIS A 150 -2.58 14.60 -4.02
CA HIS A 150 -2.92 14.21 -5.38
C HIS A 150 -1.66 13.77 -6.14
N LEU A 151 -0.61 14.58 -6.10
CA LEU A 151 0.69 14.25 -6.70
C LEU A 151 1.29 12.96 -6.12
N ARG A 152 1.15 12.76 -4.81
CA ARG A 152 1.69 11.59 -4.12
C ARG A 152 1.00 10.30 -4.56
N ILE A 153 -0.34 10.31 -4.61
CA ILE A 153 -1.17 9.19 -5.07
C ILE A 153 -0.88 8.90 -6.53
N GLU A 154 -0.92 9.92 -7.40
CA GLU A 154 -0.66 9.80 -8.83
C GLU A 154 0.70 9.16 -9.09
N ALA A 155 1.78 9.72 -8.54
CA ALA A 155 3.14 9.23 -8.81
C ALA A 155 3.34 7.80 -8.30
N THR A 156 2.92 7.52 -7.06
CA THR A 156 3.21 6.23 -6.41
C THR A 156 2.37 5.10 -6.99
N LEU A 157 1.06 5.33 -7.15
CA LEU A 157 0.16 4.27 -7.60
C LEU A 157 0.27 4.01 -9.10
N THR A 158 0.58 5.04 -9.91
CA THR A 158 0.81 4.83 -11.35
C THR A 158 1.98 3.88 -11.56
N ASP A 159 3.11 4.10 -10.87
CA ASP A 159 4.30 3.23 -10.97
C ASP A 159 3.95 1.77 -10.65
N VAL A 160 3.31 1.51 -9.51
CA VAL A 160 3.12 0.13 -9.06
C VAL A 160 1.97 -0.60 -9.77
N LEU A 161 0.91 0.11 -10.18
CA LEU A 161 -0.22 -0.48 -10.90
C LEU A 161 0.13 -0.72 -12.37
N PHE A 162 0.69 0.28 -13.06
CA PHE A 162 1.04 0.18 -14.48
C PHE A 162 2.06 -0.94 -14.71
N ASN A 163 3.10 -1.02 -13.86
CA ASN A 163 4.13 -2.05 -13.95
C ASN A 163 3.69 -3.42 -13.38
N GLY A 164 2.45 -3.54 -12.88
CA GLY A 164 1.93 -4.78 -12.27
C GLY A 164 2.75 -5.26 -11.06
N ILE A 165 3.38 -4.33 -10.34
CA ILE A 165 4.11 -4.58 -9.09
C ILE A 165 3.10 -4.79 -7.96
N LEU A 166 2.06 -3.96 -7.91
CA LEU A 166 0.95 -4.08 -6.99
C LEU A 166 -0.11 -5.03 -7.58
N GLN A 167 -0.54 -6.00 -6.78
CA GLN A 167 -1.54 -6.99 -7.14
C GLN A 167 -2.56 -7.12 -5.99
N PHE A 168 -3.76 -7.59 -6.29
CA PHE A 168 -4.82 -7.83 -5.30
C PHE A 168 -4.98 -9.33 -5.07
N ASP A 169 -5.11 -9.74 -3.81
CA ASP A 169 -5.47 -11.12 -3.50
C ASP A 169 -6.82 -11.47 -4.15
N GLN A 170 -6.87 -12.60 -4.84
CA GLN A 170 -8.06 -13.09 -5.52
C GLN A 170 -9.25 -13.28 -4.57
N LYS A 171 -9.02 -13.55 -3.28
CA LYS A 171 -10.09 -13.65 -2.27
C LYS A 171 -10.91 -12.37 -2.10
N LEU A 172 -10.34 -11.22 -2.50
CA LEU A 172 -10.98 -9.90 -2.36
C LEU A 172 -12.02 -9.64 -3.45
N LYS A 173 -12.02 -10.44 -4.52
CA LYS A 173 -13.00 -10.29 -5.61
C LYS A 173 -14.43 -10.42 -5.07
N ASN A 174 -15.31 -9.57 -5.56
CA ASN A 174 -16.73 -9.53 -5.18
C ASN A 174 -16.96 -9.24 -3.69
N THR A 175 -16.00 -8.58 -3.03
CA THR A 175 -16.21 -8.04 -1.69
C THR A 175 -16.69 -6.59 -1.78
N PRO A 176 -17.70 -6.19 -0.99
CA PRO A 176 -18.18 -4.80 -1.00
C PRO A 176 -17.08 -3.77 -0.73
N ASP A 177 -16.12 -4.11 0.13
CA ASP A 177 -14.98 -3.25 0.44
C ASP A 177 -14.08 -3.04 -0.79
N LEU A 178 -13.76 -4.09 -1.55
CA LEU A 178 -12.97 -3.95 -2.76
C LEU A 178 -13.72 -3.18 -3.83
N ASP A 179 -15.03 -3.41 -3.99
CA ASP A 179 -15.84 -2.70 -4.98
C ASP A 179 -15.85 -1.18 -4.68
N ASN A 180 -16.04 -0.78 -3.42
CA ASN A 180 -15.95 0.61 -2.99
C ASN A 180 -14.55 1.19 -3.23
N ALA A 181 -13.51 0.45 -2.85
CA ALA A 181 -12.12 0.84 -3.03
C ALA A 181 -11.75 1.05 -4.51
N LEU A 182 -12.13 0.13 -5.40
CA LEU A 182 -11.89 0.24 -6.83
C LEU A 182 -12.71 1.37 -7.46
N ASN A 183 -13.93 1.62 -6.99
CA ASN A 183 -14.73 2.76 -7.45
C ASN A 183 -14.05 4.10 -7.13
N GLN A 184 -13.47 4.24 -5.93
CA GLN A 184 -12.69 5.43 -5.58
C GLN A 184 -11.42 5.54 -6.44
N LEU A 185 -10.65 4.45 -6.55
CA LEU A 185 -9.40 4.43 -7.32
C LEU A 185 -9.62 4.74 -8.80
N LEU A 186 -10.59 4.09 -9.46
CA LEU A 186 -10.86 4.28 -10.89
C LEU A 186 -11.60 5.58 -11.19
N SER A 187 -12.02 6.33 -10.19
CA SER A 187 -12.59 7.67 -10.35
C SER A 187 -11.62 8.75 -9.89
N PHE A 188 -10.39 8.38 -9.54
CA PHE A 188 -9.40 9.32 -9.05
C PHE A 188 -8.82 10.15 -10.20
N GLU A 189 -8.98 11.47 -10.13
CA GLU A 189 -8.49 12.43 -11.12
C GLU A 189 -8.26 13.80 -10.49
N LYS A 190 -7.49 14.66 -11.15
CA LYS A 190 -7.14 15.97 -10.61
C LYS A 190 -8.36 16.87 -10.57
N GLY A 191 -8.67 17.43 -9.40
CA GLY A 191 -9.83 18.31 -9.22
C GLY A 191 -11.15 17.56 -8.99
N MET A 192 -11.12 16.24 -8.76
CA MET A 192 -12.30 15.48 -8.39
C MET A 192 -12.91 15.99 -7.07
N THR A 193 -14.23 15.85 -6.94
CA THR A 193 -14.98 16.09 -5.70
C THR A 193 -15.41 14.79 -5.01
N GLY A 194 -15.04 13.64 -5.58
CA GLY A 194 -15.33 12.32 -5.02
C GLY A 194 -14.43 11.94 -3.85
N HIS A 195 -14.66 10.76 -3.28
CA HIS A 195 -13.86 10.22 -2.19
C HIS A 195 -12.51 9.66 -2.67
N ASP A 196 -11.45 9.93 -1.91
CA ASP A 196 -10.09 9.51 -2.20
C ASP A 196 -9.40 8.81 -1.00
N ASP A 197 -10.18 8.40 0.00
CA ASP A 197 -9.70 7.76 1.23
C ASP A 197 -8.92 6.46 0.93
N TRP A 198 -9.44 5.62 0.02
CA TRP A 198 -8.78 4.38 -0.39
C TRP A 198 -7.49 4.62 -1.19
N PRO A 199 -7.49 5.42 -2.28
CA PRO A 199 -6.26 5.76 -2.99
C PRO A 199 -5.17 6.32 -2.06
N ASP A 200 -5.52 7.14 -1.07
CA ASP A 200 -4.57 7.70 -0.12
C ASP A 200 -3.95 6.63 0.78
N THR A 201 -4.78 5.82 1.43
CA THR A 201 -4.27 4.80 2.35
C THR A 201 -3.47 3.73 1.62
N LEU A 202 -3.86 3.40 0.37
CA LEU A 202 -3.13 2.47 -0.48
C LEU A 202 -1.77 3.04 -0.86
N GLU A 203 -1.71 4.31 -1.26
CA GLU A 203 -0.44 5.00 -1.52
C GLU A 203 0.46 4.96 -0.31
N ALA A 204 -0.05 5.36 0.85
CA ALA A 204 0.76 5.49 2.06
C ALA A 204 1.33 4.14 2.48
N ALA A 205 0.53 3.07 2.41
CA ALA A 205 0.99 1.71 2.65
C ALA A 205 2.10 1.28 1.67
N VAL A 206 1.94 1.56 0.37
CA VAL A 206 2.95 1.26 -0.66
C VAL A 206 4.25 2.02 -0.38
N ARG A 207 4.16 3.33 -0.12
CA ARG A 207 5.33 4.19 0.11
C ARG A 207 6.10 3.79 1.36
N ILE A 208 5.41 3.60 2.49
CA ILE A 208 6.04 3.16 3.75
C ILE A 208 6.68 1.79 3.56
N GLY A 209 5.95 0.83 2.99
CA GLY A 209 6.48 -0.52 2.81
C GLY A 209 7.64 -0.59 1.83
N ARG A 210 7.69 0.21 0.76
CA ARG A 210 8.87 0.32 -0.11
C ARG A 210 10.08 0.87 0.66
N GLN A 211 9.91 1.88 1.50
CA GLN A 211 11.02 2.39 2.31
C GLN A 211 11.59 1.34 3.28
N LEU A 212 10.72 0.48 3.83
CA LEU A 212 11.11 -0.53 4.81
C LEU A 212 11.60 -1.84 4.18
N PHE A 213 11.06 -2.25 3.02
CA PHE A 213 11.23 -3.59 2.47
C PHE A 213 11.83 -3.65 1.05
N ALA A 214 12.13 -2.53 0.38
CA ALA A 214 12.63 -2.54 -1.01
C ALA A 214 14.02 -3.17 -1.22
N LEU A 215 14.74 -3.57 -0.17
CA LEU A 215 16.10 -4.12 -0.26
C LEU A 215 16.17 -5.58 -0.78
N ASP A 216 15.05 -6.26 -0.95
CA ASP A 216 15.03 -7.70 -1.27
C ASP A 216 15.50 -8.06 -2.69
N ASN A 217 15.56 -7.10 -3.61
CA ASN A 217 16.14 -7.31 -4.94
C ASN A 217 17.68 -7.42 -4.90
N ILE A 218 18.35 -6.85 -3.88
CA ILE A 218 19.82 -6.82 -3.81
C ILE A 218 20.37 -8.09 -3.14
N GLN A 219 19.64 -8.69 -2.19
CA GLN A 219 20.14 -9.85 -1.44
C GLN A 219 19.85 -11.20 -2.13
N ASN A 220 18.74 -11.34 -2.85
CA ASN A 220 18.41 -12.61 -3.51
C ASN A 220 19.32 -12.91 -4.73
N ALA A 221 19.91 -11.89 -5.37
CA ALA A 221 20.96 -12.08 -6.37
C ALA A 221 22.25 -12.67 -5.77
N ASN A 222 22.54 -12.39 -4.49
CA ASN A 222 23.77 -12.82 -3.81
C ASN A 222 23.66 -14.18 -3.10
N ARG A 223 22.45 -14.76 -2.95
CA ARG A 223 22.26 -16.10 -2.36
C ARG A 223 22.57 -17.25 -3.32
N GLY A 224 22.92 -16.96 -4.58
CA GLY A 224 23.31 -17.93 -5.62
C GLY A 224 24.77 -18.39 -5.58
N ALA A 225 25.61 -17.93 -4.63
CA ALA A 225 26.97 -18.41 -4.49
C ALA A 225 27.00 -19.76 -3.73
N VAL A 226 26.69 -20.83 -4.46
CA VAL A 226 26.92 -22.21 -4.00
C VAL A 226 28.41 -22.38 -3.75
N ILE A 227 28.79 -22.57 -2.47
CA ILE A 227 30.13 -23.03 -2.10
C ILE A 227 30.30 -24.45 -2.67
N LYS A 228 30.81 -24.57 -3.90
CA LYS A 228 31.28 -25.85 -4.43
C LYS A 228 32.51 -26.25 -3.62
N LYS A 229 32.35 -27.26 -2.76
CA LYS A 229 33.46 -27.95 -2.10
C LYS A 229 34.36 -28.49 -3.22
N ARG A 230 35.55 -27.90 -3.40
CA ARG A 230 36.59 -28.43 -4.29
C ARG A 230 37.06 -29.76 -3.70
N GLU A 231 36.75 -30.87 -4.36
CA GLU A 231 37.43 -32.14 -4.09
C GLU A 231 38.92 -31.97 -4.42
N ARG A 232 39.76 -32.08 -3.38
CA ARG A 232 41.20 -32.23 -3.58
C ARG A 232 41.44 -33.66 -4.05
N LYS A 233 41.71 -33.84 -5.34
CA LYS A 233 42.47 -35.01 -5.82
C LYS A 233 43.91 -34.84 -5.32
N GLY A 234 44.31 -35.68 -4.38
CA GLY A 234 45.68 -35.83 -3.92
C GLY A 234 46.14 -37.26 -4.18
N TYR A 235 47.18 -37.35 -5.02
CA TYR A 235 48.10 -38.43 -5.39
C TYR A 235 47.87 -39.84 -4.83
#